data_AF-A0A9P0LMV8-F1
#
_entry.id   AF-A0A9P0LMV8-F1
#
_cell.length_a   1.000
_cell.length_b   1.000
_cell.length_c   1.000
_cell.angle_alpha   90.00
_cell.angle_beta   90.00
_cell.angle_gamma   90.00
#
_symmetry.space_group_name_H-M   'P 1'
#
loop_
_entity.id
_entity.type
_entity.pdbx_description
1 polymer ?
#
loop_
_entity_poly.entity_id
_entity_poly.type
_entity_poly.pdbx_seq_one_letter_code
_entity_poly.pdbx_strand_id
1 'polypeptide(L)'
;MPHVDILFIQLQKRKTEPAQDETAIDNFEKRIVDVRNKIDDIINEAKSICTEPRGNKRRRHNNSSHDHRVATLEVCENIVNSANERFQFKDHLVAASPFFPEHFGEYCGKFPDDKLETTCLAYLELEKSRLKTELSVIYARNDCRDLHGTLSLLKFLIQNSLKETLKGAKKLLEIIVTTPMST
;
A
#
# COMPACT_ATOMS: atom_id res chain seq x y z
N MET A 1 6.73 0.21 -14.08
CA MET A 1 5.50 0.14 -14.91
C MET A 1 4.82 1.48 -14.73
N PRO A 2 4.87 2.40 -15.70
CA PRO A 2 4.64 3.83 -15.46
C PRO A 2 3.27 4.14 -14.84
N HIS A 3 2.22 3.41 -15.22
CA HIS A 3 0.88 3.57 -14.66
C HIS A 3 0.81 3.22 -13.17
N VAL A 4 1.49 2.14 -12.76
CA VAL A 4 1.57 1.71 -11.35
C VAL A 4 2.50 2.65 -10.56
N ASP A 5 3.55 3.16 -11.19
CA ASP A 5 4.44 4.16 -10.60
C ASP A 5 3.70 5.49 -10.33
N ILE A 6 2.81 5.92 -11.24
CA ILE A 6 1.95 7.10 -11.04
C ILE A 6 0.95 6.88 -9.91
N LEU A 7 0.29 5.72 -9.86
CA LEU A 7 -0.63 5.38 -8.77
C LEU A 7 0.09 5.41 -7.42
N PHE A 8 1.27 4.79 -7.34
CA PHE A 8 2.11 4.78 -6.15
C PHE A 8 2.44 6.21 -5.66
N ILE A 9 2.86 7.10 -6.56
CA ILE A 9 3.16 8.50 -6.22
C ILE A 9 1.90 9.23 -5.72
N GLN A 10 0.74 8.93 -6.28
CA GLN A 10 -0.53 9.55 -5.87
C GLN A 10 -0.99 9.12 -4.48
N LEU A 11 -0.73 7.87 -4.10
CA LEU A 11 -1.03 7.31 -2.78
C LEU A 11 -0.02 7.75 -1.71
N GLN A 12 1.21 8.11 -2.11
CA GLN A 12 2.28 8.58 -1.23
C GLN A 12 2.08 10.04 -0.73
N LYS A 13 0.93 10.34 -0.12
CA LYS A 13 0.65 11.63 0.54
C LYS A 13 1.10 11.61 2.01
N ARG A 14 1.27 12.79 2.63
CA ARG A 14 1.69 12.89 4.05
C ARG A 14 0.61 12.51 5.06
N LYS A 15 -0.66 12.47 4.62
CA LYS A 15 -1.80 12.02 5.41
C LYS A 15 -2.44 10.90 4.61
N THR A 16 -2.09 9.68 4.97
CA THR A 16 -2.52 8.47 4.30
C THR A 16 -3.47 7.74 5.22
N GLU A 17 -4.74 7.64 4.83
CA GLU A 17 -5.75 6.88 5.56
C GLU A 17 -5.87 5.51 4.89
N PRO A 18 -5.53 4.40 5.58
CA PRO A 18 -5.46 3.07 4.95
C PRO A 18 -6.73 2.65 4.20
N ALA A 19 -7.90 3.05 4.71
CA ALA A 19 -9.20 2.75 4.08
C ALA A 19 -9.42 3.48 2.75
N GLN A 20 -8.88 4.70 2.61
CA GLN A 20 -8.99 5.47 1.36
C GLN A 20 -8.09 4.91 0.26
N ASP A 21 -6.89 4.45 0.63
CA ASP A 21 -5.96 3.85 -0.32
C ASP A 21 -6.46 2.51 -0.84
N GLU A 22 -7.01 1.67 0.04
CA GLU A 22 -7.63 0.41 -0.37
C GLU A 22 -8.77 0.66 -1.36
N THR A 23 -9.63 1.63 -1.06
CA THR A 23 -10.70 2.04 -1.97
C THR A 23 -10.16 2.58 -3.30
N ALA A 24 -9.04 3.31 -3.28
CA ALA A 24 -8.42 3.87 -4.48
C ALA A 24 -7.79 2.78 -5.36
N ILE A 25 -7.13 1.78 -4.75
CA ILE A 25 -6.56 0.62 -5.44
C ILE A 25 -7.69 -0.22 -6.06
N ASP A 26 -8.73 -0.54 -5.30
CA ASP A 26 -9.90 -1.28 -5.80
C ASP A 26 -10.57 -0.57 -6.98
N ASN A 27 -10.70 0.76 -6.89
CA ASN A 27 -11.26 1.57 -7.97
C ASN A 27 -10.35 1.60 -9.20
N PHE A 28 -9.03 1.61 -9.01
CA PHE A 28 -8.07 1.54 -10.10
C PHE A 28 -8.17 0.20 -10.84
N GLU A 29 -8.22 -0.92 -10.11
CA GLU A 29 -8.41 -2.25 -10.67
C GLU A 29 -9.72 -2.37 -11.44
N LYS A 30 -10.85 -1.93 -10.84
CA LYS A 30 -12.15 -1.92 -11.50
C LYS A 30 -12.13 -1.13 -12.81
N ARG A 31 -11.47 0.03 -12.83
CA ARG A 31 -11.32 0.84 -14.05
C ARG A 31 -10.50 0.14 -15.13
N ILE A 32 -9.47 -0.61 -14.78
CA ILE A 32 -8.70 -1.39 -15.76
C ILE A 32 -9.55 -2.55 -16.30
N VAL A 33 -10.33 -3.21 -15.46
CA VAL A 33 -11.29 -4.25 -15.89
C VAL A 33 -12.36 -3.66 -16.81
N ASP A 34 -12.86 -2.45 -16.53
CA ASP A 34 -13.80 -1.75 -17.41
C ASP A 34 -13.18 -1.43 -18.77
N VAL A 35 -11.91 -0.99 -18.80
CA VAL A 35 -11.16 -0.80 -20.05
C VAL A 35 -11.00 -2.13 -20.79
N ARG A 36 -10.66 -3.21 -20.08
CA ARG A 36 -10.58 -4.57 -20.64
C ARG A 36 -11.88 -4.99 -21.32
N ASN A 37 -13.02 -4.74 -20.67
CA ASN A 37 -14.34 -5.10 -21.20
C ASN A 37 -14.74 -4.25 -22.43
N LYS A 38 -14.19 -3.04 -22.55
CA LYS A 38 -14.43 -2.12 -23.69
C LYS A 38 -13.33 -2.18 -24.75
N ILE A 39 -12.42 -3.16 -24.69
CA ILE A 39 -11.29 -3.28 -25.64
C ILE A 39 -11.78 -3.32 -27.09
N ASP A 40 -12.87 -4.04 -27.36
CA ASP A 40 -13.37 -4.18 -28.74
C ASP A 40 -13.89 -2.84 -29.29
N ASP A 41 -14.54 -2.02 -28.46
CA ASP A 41 -14.99 -0.67 -28.82
C ASP A 41 -13.80 0.28 -29.05
N ILE A 42 -12.79 0.22 -28.17
CA ILE A 42 -11.56 1.03 -28.28
C ILE A 42 -10.77 0.68 -29.54
N ILE A 43 -10.66 -0.61 -29.87
CA ILE A 43 -10.00 -1.08 -31.10
C ILE A 43 -10.78 -0.61 -32.33
N ASN A 44 -12.11 -0.61 -32.28
CA ASN A 44 -12.95 -0.17 -33.38
C ASN A 44 -12.88 1.35 -33.58
N GLU A 45 -12.86 2.14 -32.50
CA GLU A 45 -12.68 3.59 -32.53
C GLU A 45 -11.28 3.97 -33.04
N ALA A 46 -10.22 3.29 -32.59
CA ALA A 46 -8.85 3.51 -33.06
C ALA A 46 -8.70 3.20 -34.57
N LYS A 47 -9.39 2.18 -35.08
CA LYS A 47 -9.44 1.89 -36.52
C LYS A 47 -10.17 2.98 -37.31
N SER A 48 -11.21 3.58 -36.72
CA SER A 48 -11.96 4.68 -37.32
C SER A 48 -11.10 5.95 -37.45
N ILE A 49 -10.29 6.25 -36.44
CA ILE A 49 -9.39 7.42 -36.42
C ILE A 49 -8.22 7.26 -37.42
N CYS A 50 -7.77 6.04 -37.69
CA CYS A 50 -6.67 5.75 -38.62
C CYS A 50 -7.05 5.72 -40.12
N THR A 51 -8.22 6.23 -40.51
CA THR A 51 -8.61 6.33 -41.93
C THR A 51 -8.15 7.64 -42.59
N GLU A 52 -6.86 7.74 -42.90
CA GLU A 52 -6.31 8.69 -43.90
C GLU A 52 -5.65 7.91 -45.06
N PRO A 53 -5.59 8.47 -46.29
CA PRO A 53 -5.73 7.70 -47.52
C PRO A 53 -4.54 6.79 -47.84
N ARG A 54 -4.92 5.59 -48.31
CA ARG A 54 -4.04 4.50 -48.74
C ARG A 54 -3.05 4.93 -49.83
N GLY A 55 -1.83 5.26 -49.42
CA GLY A 55 -0.64 5.14 -50.26
C GLY A 55 -0.25 3.67 -50.42
N ASN A 56 -0.37 3.15 -51.64
CA ASN A 56 -0.07 1.77 -52.02
C ASN A 56 1.26 1.22 -51.47
N LYS A 57 1.20 0.17 -50.63
CA LYS A 57 2.07 -1.04 -50.72
C LYS A 57 1.68 -2.14 -49.71
N ARG A 58 1.35 -3.31 -50.28
CA ARG A 58 1.24 -4.67 -49.69
C ARG A 58 0.43 -4.83 -48.40
N ARG A 59 -0.80 -5.31 -48.58
CA ARG A 59 -1.63 -6.00 -47.57
C ARG A 59 -0.83 -7.11 -46.87
N ARG A 60 -0.42 -6.89 -45.62
CA ARG A 60 -0.33 -7.95 -44.60
C ARG A 60 -1.64 -7.93 -43.82
N HIS A 61 -2.68 -8.53 -44.38
CA HIS A 61 -4.01 -8.56 -43.78
C HIS A 61 -4.25 -9.96 -43.22
N ASN A 62 -3.99 -10.16 -41.92
CA ASN A 62 -4.84 -11.02 -41.08
C ASN A 62 -4.52 -11.01 -39.58
N ASN A 63 -3.32 -10.61 -39.15
CA ASN A 63 -2.94 -10.75 -37.73
C ASN A 63 -2.97 -9.45 -36.90
N SER A 64 -2.84 -8.27 -37.49
CA SER A 64 -2.66 -7.02 -36.71
C SER A 64 -3.80 -6.73 -35.71
N SER A 65 -5.07 -6.91 -36.06
CA SER A 65 -6.16 -6.64 -35.09
C SER A 65 -6.24 -7.66 -33.96
N HIS A 66 -5.86 -8.92 -34.23
CA HIS A 66 -5.82 -9.97 -33.22
C HIS A 66 -4.60 -9.75 -32.32
N ASP A 67 -3.45 -9.41 -32.90
CA ASP A 67 -2.20 -9.10 -32.20
C ASP A 67 -2.35 -7.86 -31.32
N HIS A 68 -3.02 -6.80 -31.78
CA HIS A 68 -3.30 -5.61 -30.96
C HIS A 68 -4.26 -5.91 -29.81
N ARG A 69 -5.25 -6.78 -30.04
CA ARG A 69 -6.17 -7.23 -28.98
C ARG A 69 -5.44 -8.04 -27.91
N VAL A 70 -4.63 -9.01 -28.33
CA VAL A 70 -3.81 -9.84 -27.44
C VAL A 70 -2.82 -8.97 -26.66
N ALA A 71 -2.10 -8.05 -27.32
CA ALA A 71 -1.17 -7.14 -26.66
C ALA A 71 -1.85 -6.20 -25.66
N THR A 72 -3.05 -5.69 -25.99
CA THR A 72 -3.80 -4.80 -25.07
C THR A 72 -4.28 -5.56 -23.84
N LEU A 73 -4.77 -6.80 -24.02
CA LEU A 73 -5.16 -7.67 -22.92
C LEU A 73 -3.97 -7.99 -22.00
N GLU A 74 -2.82 -8.35 -22.60
CA GLU A 74 -1.59 -8.65 -21.86
C GLU A 74 -1.10 -7.44 -21.07
N VAL A 75 -1.17 -6.23 -21.65
CA VAL A 75 -0.83 -5.00 -20.93
C VAL A 75 -1.79 -4.75 -19.76
N CYS A 76 -3.10 -4.95 -19.95
CA CYS A 76 -4.07 -4.79 -18.86
C CYS A 76 -3.80 -5.80 -17.73
N GLU A 77 -3.56 -7.06 -18.06
CA GLU A 77 -3.25 -8.11 -17.09
C GLU A 77 -1.92 -7.82 -16.38
N ASN A 78 -0.89 -7.38 -17.10
CA ASN A 78 0.38 -6.98 -16.51
C ASN A 78 0.25 -5.78 -15.57
N ILE A 79 -0.61 -4.79 -15.87
CA ILE A 79 -0.85 -3.65 -14.97
C ILE A 79 -1.56 -4.12 -13.70
N VAL A 80 -2.59 -4.96 -13.81
CA VAL A 80 -3.33 -5.49 -12.66
C VAL A 80 -2.43 -6.36 -11.78
N ASN A 81 -1.63 -7.24 -12.39
CA ASN A 81 -0.69 -8.09 -11.65
C ASN A 81 0.40 -7.25 -10.98
N SER A 82 0.97 -6.27 -11.69
CA SER A 82 1.96 -5.36 -11.12
C SER A 82 1.41 -4.49 -9.99
N ALA A 83 0.12 -4.11 -10.06
CA ALA A 83 -0.55 -3.43 -8.97
C ALA A 83 -0.73 -4.37 -7.78
N ASN A 84 -1.30 -5.56 -7.99
CA ASN A 84 -1.47 -6.55 -6.93
C ASN A 84 -0.14 -6.87 -6.24
N GLU A 85 0.91 -7.24 -6.97
CA GLU A 85 2.21 -7.57 -6.39
C GLU A 85 2.80 -6.44 -5.52
N ARG A 86 2.60 -5.18 -5.92
CA ARG A 86 3.10 -4.02 -5.17
C ARG A 86 2.25 -3.66 -3.96
N PHE A 87 0.93 -3.82 -4.05
CA PHE A 87 -0.04 -3.38 -3.05
C PHE A 87 -0.59 -4.54 -2.17
N GLN A 88 -0.11 -5.77 -2.38
CA GLN A 88 -0.58 -6.97 -1.69
C GLN A 88 -0.16 -7.00 -0.23
N PHE A 89 1.01 -6.44 0.11
CA PHE A 89 1.56 -6.54 1.45
C PHE A 89 1.04 -5.41 2.36
N LYS A 90 -0.10 -5.64 3.00
CA LYS A 90 -0.77 -4.66 3.88
C LYS A 90 -0.40 -4.80 5.36
N ASP A 91 0.34 -5.86 5.74
CA ASP A 91 0.57 -6.17 7.15
C ASP A 91 1.45 -5.11 7.86
N HIS A 92 2.30 -4.40 7.12
CA HIS A 92 3.08 -3.26 7.65
C HIS A 92 2.16 -2.13 8.17
N LEU A 93 0.97 -1.94 7.57
CA LEU A 93 0.00 -0.93 8.00
C LEU A 93 -0.70 -1.34 9.29
N VAL A 94 -1.08 -2.62 9.40
CA VAL A 94 -1.65 -3.18 10.63
C VAL A 94 -0.64 -3.07 11.76
N ALA A 95 0.64 -3.31 11.47
CA ALA A 95 1.73 -3.17 12.42
C ALA A 95 2.03 -1.72 12.82
N ALA A 96 1.72 -0.75 11.97
CA ALA A 96 1.81 0.68 12.28
C ALA A 96 0.63 1.19 13.11
N SER A 97 -0.55 0.57 12.99
CA SER A 97 -1.78 0.98 13.68
C SER A 97 -1.68 1.10 15.21
N PRO A 98 -0.94 0.23 15.92
CA PRO A 98 -0.63 0.39 17.34
C PRO A 98 0.00 1.74 17.71
N PHE A 99 0.70 2.41 16.79
CA PHE A 99 1.43 3.65 17.07
C PHE A 99 0.69 4.93 16.66
N PHE A 100 -0.57 4.82 16.23
CA PHE A 100 -1.39 5.98 15.92
C PHE A 100 -1.89 6.66 17.20
N PRO A 101 -1.45 7.90 17.48
CA PRO A 101 -1.76 8.59 18.74
C PRO A 101 -3.26 8.81 18.94
N GLU A 102 -4.03 8.88 17.86
CA GLU A 102 -5.49 9.01 17.88
C GLU A 102 -6.18 7.87 18.66
N HIS A 103 -5.58 6.68 18.64
CA HIS A 103 -6.13 5.48 19.29
C HIS A 103 -5.52 5.18 20.66
N PHE A 104 -4.52 5.95 21.14
CA PHE A 104 -3.84 5.62 22.41
C PHE A 104 -4.78 5.66 23.62
N GLY A 105 -5.78 6.55 23.59
CA GLY A 105 -6.81 6.61 24.63
C GLY A 105 -7.65 5.33 24.67
N GLU A 106 -8.06 4.84 23.50
CA GLU A 106 -8.83 3.60 23.36
C GLU A 106 -7.98 2.37 23.75
N TYR A 107 -6.74 2.30 23.26
CA TYR A 107 -5.83 1.17 23.50
C TYR A 107 -5.38 1.05 24.95
N CYS A 108 -5.34 2.16 25.70
CA CYS A 108 -5.07 2.10 27.13
C CYS A 108 -6.21 1.41 27.91
N GLY A 109 -7.46 1.57 27.48
CA GLY A 109 -8.61 0.92 28.11
C GLY A 109 -8.85 -0.50 27.59
N LYS A 110 -8.70 -0.69 26.27
CA LYS A 110 -8.87 -1.98 25.59
C LYS A 110 -7.71 -2.21 24.63
N PHE A 111 -6.77 -3.07 25.05
CA PHE A 111 -5.59 -3.38 24.26
C PHE A 111 -5.97 -4.06 22.92
N PRO A 112 -5.37 -3.65 21.78
CA PRO A 112 -5.64 -4.25 20.47
C PRO A 112 -4.88 -5.56 20.27
N ASP A 113 -5.37 -6.64 20.90
CA ASP A 113 -4.77 -7.98 20.82
C ASP A 113 -4.77 -8.56 19.40
N ASP A 114 -5.80 -8.24 18.62
CA ASP A 114 -5.95 -8.59 17.20
C ASP A 114 -4.81 -8.01 16.34
N LYS A 115 -4.55 -6.70 16.49
CA LYS A 115 -3.48 -6.02 15.74
C LYS A 115 -2.10 -6.50 16.16
N LEU A 116 -1.91 -6.78 17.45
CA LEU A 116 -0.68 -7.34 17.97
C LEU A 116 -0.40 -8.72 17.36
N GLU A 117 -1.42 -9.57 17.24
CA GLU A 117 -1.28 -10.90 16.65
C GLU A 117 -0.88 -10.84 15.18
N THR A 118 -1.56 -10.03 14.37
CA THR A 118 -1.19 -9.80 12.97
C THR A 118 0.24 -9.25 12.85
N THR A 119 0.63 -8.33 13.73
CA THR A 119 1.99 -7.76 13.75
C THR A 119 3.06 -8.81 14.02
N CYS A 120 2.82 -9.71 14.99
CA CYS A 120 3.75 -10.79 15.32
C CYS A 120 3.82 -11.85 14.22
N LEU A 121 2.74 -12.07 13.47
CA LEU A 121 2.75 -12.94 12.28
C LEU A 121 3.56 -12.31 11.14
N ALA A 122 3.44 -11.00 10.93
CA ALA A 122 4.17 -10.27 9.91
C ALA A 122 5.68 -10.17 10.21
N TYR A 123 6.03 -10.05 11.50
CA TYR A 123 7.41 -9.93 11.96
C TYR A 123 7.73 -10.96 13.05
N LEU A 124 8.12 -12.16 12.61
CA LEU A 124 8.44 -13.29 13.47
C LEU A 124 9.56 -13.02 14.49
N GLU A 125 10.37 -11.98 14.26
CA GLU A 125 11.44 -11.56 15.16
C GLU A 125 10.94 -10.77 16.40
N LEU A 126 9.64 -10.46 16.48
CA LEU A 126 9.02 -9.74 17.60
C LEU A 126 8.38 -10.70 18.59
N GLU A 127 8.78 -10.59 19.86
CA GLU A 127 8.22 -11.38 20.94
C GLU A 127 6.87 -10.79 21.42
N LYS A 128 5.77 -11.53 21.23
CA LYS A 128 4.38 -11.09 21.51
C LYS A 128 4.16 -10.60 22.94
N SER A 129 4.58 -11.38 23.94
CA SER A 129 4.41 -11.07 25.37
C SER A 129 5.13 -9.77 25.77
N ARG A 130 6.35 -9.62 25.27
CA ARG A 130 7.18 -8.46 25.50
C ARG A 130 6.59 -7.23 24.82
N LEU A 131 6.29 -7.32 23.52
CA LEU A 131 5.71 -6.21 22.75
C LEU A 131 4.38 -5.73 23.34
N LYS A 132 3.52 -6.65 23.82
CA LYS A 132 2.29 -6.31 24.54
C LYS A 132 2.55 -5.44 25.76
N THR A 133 3.52 -5.83 26.58
CA THR A 133 3.88 -5.11 27.81
C THR A 133 4.47 -3.75 27.49
N GLU A 134 5.37 -3.68 26.50
CA GLU A 134 6.02 -2.45 26.05
C GLU A 134 5.00 -1.44 25.48
N LEU A 135 4.08 -1.90 24.63
CA LEU A 135 3.00 -1.07 24.08
C LEU A 135 2.03 -0.59 25.17
N SER A 136 1.69 -1.44 26.15
CA SER A 136 0.84 -1.05 27.27
C SER A 136 1.46 0.08 28.09
N VAL A 137 2.78 0.06 28.30
CA VAL A 137 3.52 1.14 28.97
C VAL A 137 3.48 2.42 28.14
N ILE A 138 3.64 2.31 26.81
CA ILE A 138 3.55 3.46 25.90
C ILE A 138 2.15 4.10 25.97
N TYR A 139 1.08 3.29 25.93
CA TYR A 139 -0.29 3.79 26.00
C TYR A 139 -0.64 4.40 27.35
N ALA A 140 -0.04 3.94 28.45
CA ALA A 140 -0.30 4.46 29.79
C ALA A 140 0.40 5.80 30.09
N ARG A 141 1.48 6.12 29.37
CA ARG A 141 2.27 7.35 29.60
C ARG A 141 1.73 8.53 28.82
N ASN A 142 1.39 9.62 29.52
CA ASN A 142 0.95 10.87 28.89
C ASN A 142 2.01 11.47 27.97
N ASP A 143 3.29 11.41 28.36
CA ASP A 143 4.42 11.88 27.53
C ASP A 143 4.44 11.24 26.13
N CYS A 144 3.96 10.00 26.00
CA CYS A 144 3.90 9.28 24.74
C CYS A 144 2.63 9.61 23.94
N ARG A 145 1.53 9.98 24.62
CA ARG A 145 0.26 10.37 23.98
C ARG A 145 0.34 11.73 23.34
N ASP A 146 1.11 12.64 23.94
CA ASP A 146 1.28 14.00 23.43
C ASP A 146 2.21 14.06 22.20
N LEU A 147 2.89 12.95 21.86
CA LEU A 147 3.76 12.85 20.69
C LEU A 147 2.95 12.52 19.43
N HIS A 148 2.93 13.45 18.49
CA HIS A 148 2.39 13.20 17.17
C HIS A 148 3.43 12.55 16.25
N GLY A 149 3.12 11.33 15.82
CA GLY A 149 3.84 10.61 14.77
C GLY A 149 4.91 9.63 15.27
N THR A 150 5.04 8.54 14.53
CA THR A 150 5.93 7.40 14.76
C THR A 150 7.41 7.81 14.90
N LEU A 151 7.86 8.78 14.12
CA LEU A 151 9.24 9.29 14.16
C LEU A 151 9.53 10.09 15.43
N SER A 152 8.56 10.87 15.93
CA SER A 152 8.67 11.63 17.17
C SER A 152 8.80 10.68 18.36
N LEU A 153 7.99 9.62 18.36
CA LEU A 153 8.06 8.56 19.36
C LEU A 153 9.40 7.82 19.33
N LEU A 154 9.92 7.48 18.14
CA LEU A 154 11.24 6.85 18.02
C LEU A 154 12.37 7.75 18.57
N LYS A 155 12.35 9.05 18.23
CA LYS A 155 13.32 10.01 18.78
C LYS A 155 13.22 10.12 20.30
N PHE A 156 12.01 10.16 20.85
CA PHE A 156 11.77 10.19 22.29
C PHE A 156 12.35 8.96 22.99
N LEU A 157 12.15 7.75 22.42
CA LEU A 157 12.71 6.52 22.98
C LEU A 157 14.25 6.51 23.01
N ILE A 158 14.88 7.06 21.98
CA ILE A 158 16.34 7.17 21.88
C ILE A 158 16.87 8.20 22.88
N GLN A 159 16.24 9.38 22.96
CA GLN A 159 16.67 10.49 23.83
C GLN A 159 16.54 10.16 25.32
N ASN A 160 15.50 9.41 25.71
CA ASN A 160 15.25 9.06 27.11
C ASN A 160 15.93 7.75 27.55
N SER A 161 16.85 7.19 26.75
CA SER A 161 17.53 5.91 27.01
C SER A 161 16.58 4.72 27.22
N LEU A 162 15.32 4.83 26.79
CA LEU A 162 14.30 3.76 26.87
C LEU A 162 14.52 2.65 25.83
N LYS A 163 15.51 2.83 24.95
CA LYS A 163 15.90 1.89 23.88
C LYS A 163 16.16 0.46 24.36
N GLU A 164 16.70 0.28 25.57
CA GLU A 164 17.01 -1.04 26.13
C GLU A 164 15.80 -1.69 26.83
N THR A 165 14.87 -0.87 27.33
CA THR A 165 13.66 -1.32 28.03
C THR A 165 12.55 -1.65 27.03
N LEU A 166 12.42 -0.85 25.97
CA LEU A 166 11.37 -0.95 24.94
C LEU A 166 11.94 -1.46 23.60
N LYS A 167 12.69 -2.57 23.62
CA LYS A 167 13.42 -3.06 22.42
C LYS A 167 12.47 -3.53 21.32
N GLY A 168 11.37 -4.19 21.67
CA GLY A 168 10.40 -4.69 20.69
C GLY A 168 9.67 -3.56 20.00
N ALA A 169 9.15 -2.60 20.79
CA ALA A 169 8.50 -1.40 20.28
C ALA A 169 9.46 -0.54 19.45
N LYS A 170 10.70 -0.36 19.90
CA LYS A 170 11.73 0.36 19.14
C LYS A 170 12.00 -0.31 17.79
N LYS A 171 12.23 -1.63 17.77
CA LYS A 171 12.51 -2.36 16.52
C LYS A 171 11.35 -2.26 15.55
N LEU A 172 10.12 -2.41 16.05
CA LEU A 172 8.93 -2.24 15.24
C LEU A 172 8.79 -0.80 14.70
N LEU A 173 9.06 0.21 15.53
CA LEU A 173 9.12 1.62 15.11
C LEU A 173 10.20 1.89 14.06
N GLU A 174 11.39 1.32 14.21
CA GLU A 174 12.47 1.42 13.22
C GLU A 174 12.05 0.80 11.89
N ILE A 175 11.40 -0.36 11.92
CA ILE A 175 10.84 -0.97 10.71
C ILE A 175 9.80 -0.04 10.10
N ILE A 176 8.78 0.41 10.84
CA ILE A 176 7.73 1.28 10.30
C ILE A 176 8.28 2.61 9.74
N VAL A 177 9.29 3.19 10.38
CA VAL A 177 9.91 4.46 9.95
C VAL A 177 10.79 4.27 8.71
N THR A 178 11.40 3.09 8.55
CA THR A 178 12.29 2.79 7.40
C THR A 178 11.56 2.13 6.23
N THR A 179 10.44 1.47 6.49
CA THR A 179 9.52 0.98 5.48
C THR A 179 8.70 2.15 4.96
N PRO A 180 8.78 2.49 3.66
CA PRO A 180 7.85 3.46 3.11
C PRO A 180 6.43 2.92 3.35
N MET A 181 5.58 3.71 4.03
CA MET A 181 4.14 3.46 4.20
C MET A 181 3.39 3.64 2.87
N SER A 182 4.02 3.22 1.77
CA SER A 182 3.29 2.85 0.58
C SER A 182 2.58 1.55 0.91
N THR A 183 1.27 1.64 1.07
CA THR A 183 0.35 0.55 0.72
C THR A 183 0.85 -0.23 -0.47
#